data_AF-V6LMS7-F1
#
_entry.id   AF-V6LMS7-F1
#
_cell.length_a   1.000
_cell.length_b   1.000
_cell.length_c   1.000
_cell.angle_alpha   90.00
_cell.angle_beta   90.00
_cell.angle_gamma   90.00
#
_symmetry.space_group_name_H-M   'P 1'
#
loop_
_entity.id
_entity.type
_entity.pdbx_description
1 polymer ?
#
loop_
_entity_poly.entity_id
_entity_poly.type
_entity_poly.pdbx_seq_one_letter_code
_entity_poly.pdbx_strand_id
1 'polypeptide(L)'
;MSVIQCRKATKDYTKKRDDMMTIQANDIIEVYKIEKNGWSHGKNLTTNTIGWFPHAFTVLNETENCDSQSQDYESLLNQELQIEHELRQKLVDVRQQKQLNIMFQIAPEAEELEQQNLLLKQQILLREKEVLLQKCELLRLLGTENDQIVYNNEVKNYSDLQKSQEKAVDTLSKLTEELTVQLVSEKTVCELQQKVDELNTKVRSARSESEGVKSKIVQDIGEQIKQQKDGRLEILLGIDYCDIADEYLKVVSK
;
A
#
# COMPACT_ATOMS: atom_id res chain seq x y z
N MET A 1 23.75 11.33 -12.40
CA MET A 1 24.04 11.35 -13.85
C MET A 1 24.13 9.90 -14.27
N SER A 2 23.34 9.45 -15.25
CA SER A 2 23.37 8.03 -15.64
C SER A 2 24.62 7.76 -16.47
N VAL A 3 25.28 6.62 -16.24
CA VAL A 3 26.39 6.14 -17.06
C VAL A 3 25.84 5.67 -18.40
N ILE A 4 26.39 6.19 -19.50
CA ILE A 4 26.03 5.77 -20.86
C ILE A 4 26.85 4.57 -21.28
N GLN A 5 28.17 4.59 -21.01
CA GLN A 5 29.11 3.53 -21.36
C GLN A 5 30.42 3.68 -20.60
N CYS A 6 31.18 2.59 -20.45
CA CYS A 6 32.56 2.62 -19.95
C CYS A 6 33.56 2.54 -21.11
N ARG A 7 34.62 3.35 -21.03
CA ARG A 7 35.66 3.42 -22.08
C ARG A 7 37.05 3.35 -21.46
N LYS A 8 37.98 2.79 -22.22
CA LYS A 8 39.40 2.71 -21.87
C LYS A 8 40.20 3.75 -22.66
N ALA A 9 41.00 4.55 -21.99
CA ALA A 9 41.90 5.50 -22.64
C ALA A 9 43.01 4.76 -23.41
N THR A 10 43.21 5.12 -24.67
CA THR A 10 44.28 4.55 -25.52
C THR A 10 45.49 5.47 -25.63
N LYS A 11 45.35 6.74 -25.22
CA LYS A 11 46.38 7.77 -25.28
C LYS A 11 46.26 8.71 -24.10
N ASP A 12 47.40 9.28 -23.71
CA ASP A 12 47.45 10.32 -22.69
C ASP A 12 46.85 11.63 -23.22
N TYR A 13 46.16 12.34 -22.34
CA TYR A 13 45.66 13.69 -22.61
C TYR A 13 45.74 14.54 -21.35
N THR A 14 46.42 15.69 -21.45
CA THR A 14 46.54 16.66 -20.38
C THR A 14 45.48 17.74 -20.52
N LYS A 15 44.74 18.01 -19.44
CA LYS A 15 43.69 19.03 -19.42
C LYS A 15 44.25 20.43 -19.72
N LYS A 16 43.48 21.25 -20.45
CA LYS A 16 43.83 22.65 -20.77
C LYS A 16 42.96 23.69 -20.05
N ARG A 17 41.86 23.24 -19.46
CA ARG A 17 40.89 24.06 -18.72
C ARG A 17 40.45 23.31 -17.47
N ASP A 18 39.85 24.01 -16.53
CA ASP A 18 39.44 23.42 -15.24
C ASP A 18 38.25 22.46 -15.35
N ASP A 19 37.41 22.62 -16.37
CA ASP A 19 36.30 21.72 -16.69
C ASP A 19 36.75 20.45 -17.42
N MET A 20 38.02 20.38 -17.82
CA MET A 20 38.60 19.23 -18.54
C MET A 20 39.28 18.26 -17.57
N MET A 21 39.34 17.00 -17.98
CA MET A 21 39.94 15.91 -17.22
C MET A 21 41.24 15.46 -17.88
N THR A 22 42.26 15.20 -17.05
CA THR A 22 43.49 14.53 -17.51
C THR A 22 43.26 13.03 -17.51
N ILE A 23 43.66 12.35 -18.58
CA ILE A 23 43.53 10.90 -18.73
C ILE A 23 44.89 10.34 -19.15
N GLN A 24 45.24 9.17 -18.61
CA GLN A 24 46.43 8.40 -18.96
C GLN A 24 46.02 7.14 -19.72
N ALA A 25 46.89 6.66 -20.61
CA ALA A 25 46.65 5.44 -21.35
C ALA A 25 46.38 4.28 -20.38
N ASN A 26 45.36 3.50 -20.69
CA ASN A 26 44.74 2.45 -19.89
C ASN A 26 43.81 2.88 -18.75
N ASP A 27 43.58 4.18 -18.52
CA ASP A 27 42.54 4.62 -17.58
C ASP A 27 41.15 4.14 -18.01
N ILE A 28 40.32 3.76 -17.03
CA ILE A 28 38.91 3.40 -17.25
C ILE A 28 38.04 4.59 -16.87
N ILE A 29 37.12 4.95 -17.78
CA ILE A 29 36.32 6.17 -17.68
C ILE A 29 34.85 5.83 -17.85
N GLU A 30 34.04 6.19 -16.86
CA GLU A 30 32.58 6.21 -16.97
C GLU A 30 32.15 7.43 -17.77
N VAL A 31 31.46 7.22 -18.90
CA VAL A 31 31.00 8.31 -19.75
C VAL A 31 29.55 8.65 -19.42
N TYR A 32 29.31 9.90 -19.01
CA TYR A 32 27.98 10.42 -18.67
C TYR A 32 27.31 11.16 -19.85
N LYS A 33 28.11 11.72 -20.76
CA LYS A 33 27.62 12.47 -21.93
C LYS A 33 28.63 12.42 -23.08
N ILE A 34 28.13 12.33 -24.30
CA ILE A 34 28.93 12.42 -25.54
C ILE A 34 28.37 13.57 -26.37
N GLU A 35 29.22 14.49 -26.81
CA GLU A 35 28.85 15.61 -27.68
C GLU A 35 29.25 15.34 -29.13
N LYS A 36 28.47 15.93 -30.06
CA LYS A 36 28.70 15.80 -31.50
C LYS A 36 30.04 16.39 -31.97
N ASN A 37 30.65 17.26 -31.16
CA ASN A 37 31.96 17.86 -31.41
C ASN A 37 33.13 16.92 -31.08
N GLY A 38 32.87 15.66 -30.69
CA GLY A 38 33.90 14.69 -30.38
C GLY A 38 34.43 14.76 -28.94
N TRP A 39 33.75 15.49 -28.06
CA TRP A 39 34.06 15.52 -26.62
C TRP A 39 33.14 14.60 -25.84
N SER A 40 33.66 14.09 -24.72
CA SER A 40 32.90 13.29 -23.77
C SER A 40 33.11 13.83 -22.37
N HIS A 41 32.06 13.78 -21.56
CA HIS A 41 32.10 14.12 -20.14
C HIS A 41 31.94 12.85 -19.34
N GLY A 42 32.83 12.65 -18.36
CA GLY A 42 32.86 11.41 -17.60
C GLY A 42 33.71 11.51 -16.35
N LYS A 43 33.83 10.38 -15.65
CA LYS A 43 34.64 10.21 -14.45
C LYS A 43 35.74 9.19 -14.70
N ASN A 44 36.99 9.59 -14.46
CA ASN A 44 38.12 8.68 -14.46
C ASN A 44 38.11 7.87 -13.16
N LEU A 45 37.97 6.55 -13.27
CA LEU A 45 37.86 5.65 -12.12
C LEU A 45 39.19 5.50 -11.36
N THR A 46 40.32 5.66 -12.05
CA THR A 46 41.66 5.62 -11.44
C THR A 46 41.89 6.82 -10.53
N THR A 47 41.54 8.03 -11.00
CA THR A 47 41.86 9.28 -10.30
C THR A 47 40.67 9.89 -9.55
N ASN A 48 39.46 9.34 -9.73
CA ASN A 48 38.18 9.89 -9.25
C ASN A 48 37.88 11.33 -9.73
N THR A 49 38.58 11.81 -10.75
CA THR A 49 38.33 13.14 -11.32
C THR A 49 37.18 13.10 -12.33
N ILE A 50 36.44 14.20 -12.45
CA ILE A 50 35.32 14.35 -13.38
C ILE A 50 35.62 15.51 -14.31
N GLY A 51 35.36 15.34 -15.60
CA GLY A 51 35.44 16.44 -16.56
C GLY A 51 35.36 16.01 -18.02
N TRP A 52 35.62 16.98 -18.90
CA TRP A 52 35.62 16.80 -20.35
C TRP A 52 36.95 16.24 -20.88
N PHE A 53 36.87 15.29 -21.79
CA PHE A 53 38.02 14.72 -22.49
C PHE A 53 37.69 14.41 -23.96
N PRO A 54 38.70 14.31 -24.85
CA PRO A 54 38.46 13.98 -26.25
C PRO A 54 38.00 12.52 -26.41
N HIS A 55 36.84 12.31 -27.02
CA HIS A 55 36.27 10.97 -27.22
C HIS A 55 37.21 10.06 -28.00
N ALA A 56 37.91 10.61 -28.99
CA ALA A 56 38.85 9.90 -29.87
C ALA A 56 40.07 9.29 -29.14
N PHE A 57 40.33 9.67 -27.89
CA PHE A 57 41.44 9.14 -27.08
C PHE A 57 41.04 7.90 -26.29
N THR A 58 39.84 7.38 -26.54
CA THR A 58 39.27 6.27 -25.78
C THR A 58 38.59 5.27 -26.71
N VAL A 59 38.59 4.00 -26.34
CA VAL A 59 37.86 2.91 -27.01
C VAL A 59 36.80 2.33 -26.08
N LEU A 60 35.77 1.71 -26.64
CA LEU A 60 34.79 0.98 -25.83
C LEU A 60 35.51 -0.10 -25.03
N ASN A 61 35.26 -0.14 -23.72
CA ASN A 61 35.77 -1.22 -22.89
C ASN A 61 34.74 -2.35 -22.92
N GLU A 62 34.92 -3.30 -23.85
CA GLU A 62 33.98 -4.42 -24.05
C GLU A 62 34.07 -5.47 -22.92
N THR A 63 35.14 -5.43 -22.11
CA THR A 63 35.54 -6.56 -21.28
C THR A 63 35.10 -6.50 -19.82
N GLU A 64 34.49 -5.41 -19.36
CA GLU A 64 34.04 -5.32 -17.96
C GLU A 64 32.68 -4.64 -17.90
N ASN A 65 31.66 -5.45 -17.57
CA ASN A 65 30.40 -4.97 -17.04
C ASN A 65 30.74 -3.98 -15.90
N CYS A 66 30.57 -2.70 -16.17
CA CYS A 66 30.67 -1.59 -15.19
C CYS A 66 29.52 -1.65 -14.14
N ASP A 67 28.99 -2.85 -13.87
CA ASP A 67 27.84 -3.15 -13.02
C ASP A 67 28.25 -3.58 -11.61
N SER A 68 29.55 -3.60 -11.28
CA SER A 68 30.05 -4.01 -9.97
C SER A 68 29.72 -3.03 -8.84
N GLN A 69 29.02 -1.92 -9.12
CA GLN A 69 28.35 -1.09 -8.10
C GLN A 69 26.81 -1.16 -8.17
N SER A 70 26.21 -1.83 -9.15
CA SER A 70 24.76 -1.84 -9.37
C SER A 70 23.99 -2.68 -8.34
N GLN A 71 24.60 -3.78 -7.86
CA GLN A 71 23.93 -4.73 -6.96
C GLN A 71 23.63 -4.14 -5.57
N ASP A 72 24.49 -3.24 -5.06
CA ASP A 72 24.27 -2.58 -3.77
C ASP A 72 23.18 -1.51 -3.84
N TYR A 73 23.06 -0.79 -4.98
CA TYR A 73 21.98 0.17 -5.19
C TYR A 73 20.62 -0.51 -5.34
N GLU A 74 20.55 -1.63 -6.05
CA GLU A 74 19.30 -2.36 -6.22
C GLU A 74 18.80 -2.97 -4.90
N SER A 75 19.72 -3.43 -4.04
CA SER A 75 19.39 -3.87 -2.68
C SER A 75 18.82 -2.72 -1.82
N LEU A 76 19.50 -1.56 -1.82
CA LEU A 76 19.04 -0.38 -1.09
C LEU A 76 17.70 0.16 -1.60
N LEU A 77 17.50 0.17 -2.91
CA LEU A 77 16.25 0.61 -3.54
C LEU A 77 15.07 -0.30 -3.17
N ASN A 78 15.29 -1.62 -3.16
CA ASN A 78 14.28 -2.58 -2.73
C ASN A 78 13.94 -2.42 -1.24
N GLN A 79 14.94 -2.15 -0.40
CA GLN A 79 14.71 -1.85 1.02
C GLN A 79 13.90 -0.57 1.22
N GLU A 80 14.20 0.50 0.47
CA GLU A 80 13.46 1.75 0.51
C GLU A 80 11.99 1.57 0.09
N LEU A 81 11.75 0.84 -1.00
CA LEU A 81 10.40 0.50 -1.47
C LEU A 81 9.61 -0.31 -0.43
N GLN A 82 10.26 -1.24 0.27
CA GLN A 82 9.63 -2.03 1.31
C GLN A 82 9.23 -1.18 2.52
N ILE A 83 10.11 -0.26 2.94
CA ILE A 83 9.83 0.71 4.02
C ILE A 83 8.67 1.62 3.61
N GLU A 84 8.65 2.12 2.37
CA GLU A 84 7.57 2.97 1.87
C GLU A 84 6.22 2.23 1.89
N HIS A 85 6.20 0.97 1.43
CA HIS A 85 4.99 0.15 1.47
C HIS A 85 4.51 -0.09 2.91
N GLU A 86 5.42 -0.37 3.86
CA GLU A 86 5.09 -0.57 5.27
C GLU A 86 4.51 0.71 5.90
N LEU A 87 5.10 1.87 5.61
CA LEU A 87 4.59 3.17 6.08
C LEU A 87 3.22 3.50 5.50
N ARG A 88 3.00 3.21 4.21
CA ARG A 88 1.68 3.36 3.57
C ARG A 88 0.63 2.49 4.22
N GLN A 89 0.96 1.24 4.55
CA GLN A 89 0.04 0.34 5.25
C GLN A 89 -0.29 0.86 6.64
N LYS A 90 0.72 1.23 7.45
CA LYS A 90 0.50 1.80 8.79
C LYS A 90 -0.37 3.06 8.75
N LEU A 91 -0.21 3.90 7.72
CA LEU A 91 -1.04 5.09 7.55
C LEU A 91 -2.51 4.75 7.28
N VAL A 92 -2.78 3.70 6.50
CA VAL A 92 -4.15 3.20 6.27
C VAL A 92 -4.75 2.70 7.58
N ASP A 93 -4.00 1.90 8.35
CA ASP A 93 -4.47 1.34 9.61
C ASP A 93 -4.78 2.45 10.64
N VAL A 94 -3.92 3.47 10.75
CA VAL A 94 -4.16 4.64 11.62
C VAL A 94 -5.40 5.42 11.20
N ARG A 95 -5.65 5.57 9.90
CA ARG A 95 -6.87 6.24 9.39
C ARG A 95 -8.13 5.45 9.73
N GLN A 96 -8.09 4.13 9.53
CA GLN A 96 -9.22 3.24 9.86
C GLN A 96 -9.50 3.25 11.37
N GLN A 97 -8.46 3.17 12.20
CA GLN A 97 -8.60 3.25 13.66
C GLN A 97 -9.20 4.60 14.09
N LYS A 98 -8.77 5.70 13.48
CA LYS A 98 -9.33 7.03 13.76
C LYS A 98 -10.80 7.13 13.38
N GLN A 99 -11.20 6.56 12.23
CA GLN A 99 -12.60 6.53 11.81
C GLN A 99 -13.46 5.69 12.78
N LEU A 100 -12.98 4.52 13.20
CA LEU A 100 -13.65 3.70 14.21
C LEU A 100 -13.82 4.45 15.54
N ASN A 101 -12.76 5.10 16.01
CA ASN A 101 -12.83 5.88 17.26
C ASN A 101 -13.87 7.02 17.17
N ILE A 102 -13.95 7.72 16.03
CA ILE A 102 -14.96 8.76 15.80
C ILE A 102 -16.37 8.16 15.80
N MET A 103 -16.58 7.03 15.12
CA MET A 103 -17.87 6.33 15.14
C MET A 103 -18.28 5.92 16.56
N PHE A 104 -17.37 5.35 17.34
CA PHE A 104 -17.65 4.94 18.73
C PHE A 104 -17.93 6.13 19.67
N GLN A 105 -17.36 7.30 19.40
CA GLN A 105 -17.64 8.51 20.20
C GLN A 105 -18.99 9.14 19.85
N ILE A 106 -19.38 9.17 18.58
CA ILE A 106 -20.60 9.85 18.13
C ILE A 106 -21.85 8.94 18.25
N ALA A 107 -21.70 7.62 18.11
CA ALA A 107 -22.82 6.67 18.18
C ALA A 107 -23.71 6.84 19.43
N PRO A 108 -23.20 6.94 20.67
CA PRO A 108 -24.05 7.09 21.85
C PRO A 108 -24.79 8.44 21.89
N GLU A 109 -24.16 9.53 21.46
CA GLU A 109 -24.81 10.85 21.40
C GLU A 109 -25.93 10.87 20.36
N ALA A 110 -25.74 10.20 19.23
CA ALA A 110 -26.77 10.06 18.19
C ALA A 110 -27.96 9.23 18.68
N GLU A 111 -27.71 8.12 19.39
CA GLU A 111 -28.75 7.29 20.00
C GLU A 111 -29.55 8.05 21.07
N GLU A 112 -28.86 8.81 21.93
CA GLU A 112 -29.52 9.65 22.93
C GLU A 112 -30.41 10.72 22.28
N LEU A 113 -29.92 11.39 21.23
CA LEU A 113 -30.69 12.39 20.51
C LEU A 113 -31.92 11.79 19.80
N GLU A 114 -31.80 10.57 19.27
CA GLU A 114 -32.92 9.85 18.68
C GLU A 114 -33.99 9.50 19.74
N GLN A 115 -33.57 9.03 20.92
CA GLN A 115 -34.46 8.76 22.04
C GLN A 115 -35.16 10.03 22.54
N GLN A 116 -34.44 11.15 22.65
CA GLN A 116 -35.03 12.45 23.03
C GLN A 116 -36.06 12.93 22.00
N ASN A 117 -35.78 12.79 20.71
CA ASN A 117 -36.73 13.12 19.65
C ASN A 117 -37.98 12.23 19.69
N LEU A 118 -37.82 10.94 19.98
CA LEU A 118 -38.95 10.03 20.14
C LEU A 118 -39.83 10.44 21.33
N LEU A 119 -39.21 10.78 22.48
CA LEU A 119 -39.92 11.26 23.66
C LEU A 119 -40.70 12.55 23.37
N LEU A 120 -40.09 13.51 22.67
CA LEU A 120 -40.74 14.76 22.30
C LEU A 120 -41.96 14.52 21.40
N LYS A 121 -41.85 13.62 20.41
CA LYS A 121 -42.99 13.23 19.56
C LYS A 121 -44.14 12.64 20.38
N GLN A 122 -43.83 11.78 21.36
CA GLN A 122 -44.86 11.23 22.25
C GLN A 122 -45.54 12.31 23.08
N GLN A 123 -44.79 13.29 23.59
CA GLN A 123 -45.36 14.42 24.34
C GLN A 123 -46.28 15.30 23.50
N ILE A 124 -45.91 15.58 22.24
CA ILE A 124 -46.74 16.34 21.30
C ILE A 124 -48.08 15.61 21.06
N LEU A 125 -48.03 14.32 20.77
CA LEU A 125 -49.24 13.51 20.53
C LEU A 125 -50.16 13.45 21.76
N LEU A 126 -49.58 13.33 22.97
CA LEU A 126 -50.36 13.38 24.20
C LEU A 126 -51.05 14.74 24.37
N ARG A 127 -50.36 15.84 24.06
CA ARG A 127 -50.93 17.18 24.15
C ARG A 127 -52.05 17.42 23.14
N GLU A 128 -51.87 16.96 21.90
CA GLU A 128 -52.91 17.02 20.87
C GLU A 128 -54.16 16.24 21.31
N LYS A 129 -53.97 15.04 21.88
CA LYS A 129 -55.06 14.23 22.44
C LYS A 129 -55.82 14.97 23.54
N GLU A 130 -55.12 15.63 24.47
CA GLU A 130 -55.76 16.43 25.54
C GLU A 130 -56.62 17.57 24.98
N VAL A 131 -56.10 18.32 23.99
CA VAL A 131 -56.83 19.42 23.35
C VAL A 131 -58.11 18.91 22.69
N LEU A 132 -58.05 17.74 22.05
CA LEU A 132 -59.21 17.14 21.41
C LEU A 132 -60.26 16.66 22.41
N LEU A 133 -59.83 16.05 23.52
CA LEU A 133 -60.74 15.68 24.60
C LEU A 133 -61.45 16.92 25.17
N GLN A 134 -60.73 18.03 25.36
CA GLN A 134 -61.32 19.29 25.80
C GLN A 134 -62.32 19.85 24.79
N LYS A 135 -62.01 19.81 23.49
CA LYS A 135 -62.93 20.23 22.42
C LYS A 135 -64.21 19.39 22.42
N CYS A 136 -64.06 18.07 22.54
CA CYS A 136 -65.18 17.13 22.66
C CYS A 136 -66.08 17.43 23.86
N GLU A 137 -65.48 17.74 25.01
CA GLU A 137 -66.22 18.10 26.22
C GLU A 137 -66.99 19.41 26.07
N LEU A 138 -66.38 20.43 25.45
CA LEU A 138 -67.03 21.71 25.15
C LEU A 138 -68.22 21.52 24.21
N LEU A 139 -68.07 20.75 23.13
CA LEU A 139 -69.16 20.45 22.20
C LEU A 139 -70.33 19.74 22.91
N ARG A 140 -70.04 18.80 23.80
CA ARG A 140 -71.06 18.12 24.62
C ARG A 140 -71.84 19.10 25.49
N LEU A 141 -71.17 20.10 26.08
CA LEU A 141 -71.82 21.10 26.95
C LEU A 141 -72.69 22.10 26.18
N LEU A 142 -72.37 22.38 24.91
CA LEU A 142 -73.11 23.33 24.08
C LEU A 142 -74.42 22.77 23.52
N GLY A 143 -74.59 21.44 23.52
CA GLY A 143 -75.92 20.79 23.54
C GLY A 143 -76.84 21.03 22.33
N THR A 144 -76.34 21.32 21.13
CA THR A 144 -77.22 21.44 19.96
C THR A 144 -77.39 20.09 19.24
N GLU A 145 -78.60 19.76 18.80
CA GLU A 145 -78.88 18.48 18.12
C GLU A 145 -78.11 18.30 16.81
N ASN A 146 -77.69 19.40 16.16
CA ASN A 146 -76.79 19.37 14.99
C ASN A 146 -75.34 19.03 15.36
N ASP A 147 -74.90 19.30 16.60
CA ASP A 147 -73.53 19.03 17.05
C ASP A 147 -73.27 17.54 17.29
N GLN A 148 -74.31 16.73 17.54
CA GLN A 148 -74.15 15.29 17.76
C GLN A 148 -73.67 14.55 16.49
N ILE A 149 -74.10 15.01 15.30
CA ILE A 149 -73.69 14.43 14.01
C ILE A 149 -72.24 14.82 13.70
N VAL A 150 -71.87 16.09 13.94
CA VAL A 150 -70.50 16.58 13.76
C VAL A 150 -69.55 15.84 14.71
N TYR A 151 -69.96 15.68 15.98
CA TYR A 151 -69.21 14.93 16.99
C TYR A 151 -68.97 13.47 16.56
N ASN A 152 -70.00 12.76 16.13
CA ASN A 152 -69.87 11.35 15.71
C ASN A 152 -68.95 11.20 14.48
N ASN A 153 -68.98 12.15 13.55
CA ASN A 153 -68.10 12.14 12.38
C ASN A 153 -66.64 12.46 12.76
N GLU A 154 -66.41 13.43 13.65
CA GLU A 154 -65.05 13.73 14.15
C GLU A 154 -64.47 12.52 14.91
N VAL A 155 -65.25 11.89 15.80
CA VAL A 155 -64.83 10.69 16.55
C VAL A 155 -64.50 9.53 15.61
N LYS A 156 -65.30 9.31 14.56
CA LYS A 156 -65.02 8.29 13.56
C LYS A 156 -63.73 8.58 12.78
N ASN A 157 -63.54 9.83 12.35
CA ASN A 157 -62.31 10.24 11.67
C ASN A 157 -61.08 10.05 12.55
N TYR A 158 -61.17 10.31 13.86
CA TYR A 158 -60.10 10.03 14.82
C TYR A 158 -59.81 8.55 14.98
N SER A 159 -60.84 7.71 15.10
CA SER A 159 -60.68 6.25 15.15
C SER A 159 -59.99 5.72 13.88
N ASP A 160 -60.38 6.22 12.71
CA ASP A 160 -59.80 5.79 11.43
C ASP A 160 -58.35 6.28 11.27
N LEU A 161 -58.05 7.51 11.73
CA LEU A 161 -56.69 8.04 11.78
C LEU A 161 -55.80 7.22 12.73
N GLN A 162 -56.31 6.85 13.91
CA GLN A 162 -55.58 6.03 14.88
C GLN A 162 -55.24 4.65 14.28
N LYS A 163 -56.20 3.98 13.64
CA LYS A 163 -55.96 2.70 12.95
C LYS A 163 -54.94 2.83 11.82
N SER A 164 -54.96 3.96 11.10
CA SER A 164 -53.97 4.23 10.06
C SER A 164 -52.57 4.44 10.65
N GLN A 165 -52.45 5.11 11.79
CA GLN A 165 -51.19 5.28 12.51
C GLN A 165 -50.65 3.96 13.06
N GLU A 166 -51.50 3.13 13.68
CA GLU A 166 -51.13 1.78 14.16
C GLU A 166 -50.59 0.92 13.00
N LYS A 167 -51.28 0.93 11.86
CA LYS A 167 -50.80 0.21 10.67
C LYS A 167 -49.46 0.73 10.15
N ALA A 168 -49.22 2.04 10.20
CA ALA A 168 -47.96 2.64 9.79
C ALA A 168 -46.81 2.24 10.73
N VAL A 169 -47.06 2.19 12.05
CA VAL A 169 -46.10 1.71 13.04
C VAL A 169 -45.74 0.25 12.78
N ASP A 170 -46.72 -0.62 12.52
CA ASP A 170 -46.48 -2.03 12.17
C ASP A 170 -45.63 -2.17 10.90
N THR A 171 -45.88 -1.36 9.87
CA THR A 171 -45.07 -1.36 8.64
C THR A 171 -43.64 -0.91 8.90
N LEU A 172 -43.44 0.14 9.71
CA LEU A 172 -42.10 0.62 10.07
C LEU A 172 -41.34 -0.43 10.88
N SER A 173 -41.99 -1.09 11.85
CA SER A 173 -41.38 -2.16 12.65
C SER A 173 -40.84 -3.29 11.76
N LYS A 174 -41.62 -3.73 10.76
CA LYS A 174 -41.19 -4.76 9.80
C LYS A 174 -40.00 -4.31 8.96
N LEU A 175 -40.01 -3.07 8.46
CA LEU A 175 -38.89 -2.52 7.69
C LEU A 175 -37.61 -2.43 8.54
N THR A 176 -37.72 -2.04 9.80
CA THR A 176 -36.59 -2.00 10.73
C THR A 176 -36.00 -3.39 10.97
N GLU A 177 -36.84 -4.42 11.13
CA GLU A 177 -36.39 -5.81 11.22
C GLU A 177 -35.64 -6.25 9.94
N GLU A 178 -36.19 -5.96 8.76
CA GLU A 178 -35.55 -6.27 7.47
C GLU A 178 -34.19 -5.59 7.31
N LEU A 179 -34.09 -4.30 7.65
CA LEU A 179 -32.84 -3.53 7.62
C LEU A 179 -31.81 -4.07 8.62
N THR A 180 -32.25 -4.48 9.81
CA THR A 180 -31.37 -5.07 10.82
C THR A 180 -30.75 -6.38 10.32
N VAL A 181 -31.56 -7.22 9.67
CA VAL A 181 -31.07 -8.47 9.05
C VAL A 181 -30.04 -8.18 7.94
N GLN A 182 -30.28 -7.16 7.11
CA GLN A 182 -29.32 -6.74 6.07
C GLN A 182 -27.99 -6.24 6.68
N LEU A 183 -28.04 -5.37 7.69
CA LEU A 183 -26.84 -4.87 8.38
C LEU A 183 -26.02 -5.97 9.05
N VAL A 184 -26.68 -6.97 9.65
CA VAL A 184 -25.98 -8.14 10.23
C VAL A 184 -25.24 -8.93 9.15
N SER A 185 -25.84 -9.08 7.98
CA SER A 185 -25.18 -9.77 6.85
C SER A 185 -23.97 -9.01 6.30
N GLU A 186 -24.02 -7.67 6.24
CA GLU A 186 -22.87 -6.85 5.85
C GLU A 186 -21.74 -6.92 6.89
N LYS A 187 -22.08 -6.97 8.18
CA LYS A 187 -21.08 -7.18 9.25
C LYS A 187 -20.33 -8.51 9.08
N THR A 188 -21.04 -9.59 8.72
CA THR A 188 -20.39 -10.88 8.44
C THR A 188 -19.47 -10.85 7.21
N VAL A 189 -19.76 -10.01 6.21
CA VAL A 189 -18.88 -9.81 5.06
C VAL A 189 -17.57 -9.13 5.48
N CYS A 190 -17.64 -8.15 6.38
CA CYS A 190 -16.45 -7.46 6.90
C CYS A 190 -15.54 -8.40 7.72
N GLU A 191 -16.14 -9.25 8.57
CA GLU A 191 -15.40 -10.27 9.34
C GLU A 191 -14.73 -11.33 8.44
N LEU A 192 -15.39 -11.73 7.35
CA LEU A 192 -14.79 -12.63 6.36
C LEU A 192 -13.63 -11.98 5.60
N GLN A 193 -13.76 -10.70 5.24
CA GLN A 193 -12.68 -9.96 4.58
C GLN A 193 -11.44 -9.85 5.47
N GLN A 194 -11.62 -9.57 6.77
CA GLN A 194 -10.52 -9.53 7.74
C GLN A 194 -9.78 -10.88 7.84
N LYS A 195 -10.51 -12.01 7.84
CA LYS A 195 -9.88 -13.35 7.82
C LYS A 195 -9.11 -13.63 6.53
N VAL A 196 -9.58 -13.15 5.39
CA VAL A 196 -8.87 -13.28 4.10
C VAL A 196 -7.54 -12.53 4.16
N ASP A 197 -7.52 -11.32 4.73
CA ASP A 197 -6.31 -10.51 4.83
C ASP A 197 -5.29 -11.11 5.82
N GLU A 198 -5.75 -11.66 6.95
CA GLU A 198 -4.91 -12.43 7.87
C GLU A 198 -4.27 -13.65 7.20
N LEU A 199 -5.05 -14.41 6.41
CA LEU A 199 -4.55 -15.58 5.68
C LEU A 199 -3.53 -15.18 4.62
N ASN A 200 -3.79 -14.11 3.87
CA ASN A 200 -2.85 -13.59 2.87
C ASN A 200 -1.52 -13.16 3.52
N THR A 201 -1.57 -12.56 4.70
CA THR A 201 -0.38 -12.18 5.47
C THR A 201 0.44 -13.40 5.88
N LYS A 202 -0.22 -14.45 6.40
CA LYS A 202 0.43 -15.73 6.74
C LYS A 202 1.05 -16.43 5.54
N VAL A 203 0.40 -16.36 4.37
CA VAL A 203 0.95 -16.93 3.13
C VAL A 203 2.20 -16.18 2.69
N ARG A 204 2.24 -14.84 2.83
CA ARG A 204 3.42 -14.04 2.51
C ARG A 204 4.59 -14.35 3.45
N SER A 205 4.36 -14.46 4.75
CA SER A 205 5.41 -14.81 5.72
C SER A 205 5.96 -16.23 5.49
N ALA A 206 5.09 -17.20 5.19
CA ALA A 206 5.52 -18.56 4.86
C ALA A 206 6.35 -18.62 3.56
N ARG A 207 6.05 -17.77 2.58
CA ARG A 207 6.86 -17.64 1.36
C ARG A 207 8.23 -17.03 1.64
N SER A 208 8.31 -15.98 2.47
CA SER A 208 9.62 -15.41 2.84
C SER A 208 10.48 -16.38 3.65
N GLU A 209 9.87 -17.16 4.55
CA GLU A 209 10.59 -18.21 5.29
C GLU A 209 11.10 -19.31 4.35
N SER A 210 10.28 -19.74 3.39
CA SER A 210 10.67 -20.71 2.35
C SER A 210 11.83 -20.22 1.48
N GLU A 211 11.83 -18.95 1.08
CA GLU A 211 12.94 -18.36 0.34
C GLU A 211 14.21 -18.23 1.18
N GLY A 212 14.08 -17.89 2.46
CA GLY A 212 15.20 -17.89 3.41
C GLY A 212 15.84 -19.28 3.57
N VAL A 213 15.03 -20.32 3.66
CA VAL A 213 15.51 -21.71 3.74
C VAL A 213 16.22 -22.13 2.45
N LYS A 214 15.70 -21.75 1.27
CA LYS A 214 16.36 -22.01 -0.02
C LYS A 214 17.72 -21.32 -0.11
N SER A 215 17.81 -20.05 0.30
CA SER A 215 19.05 -19.28 0.33
C SER A 215 20.11 -19.95 1.21
N LYS A 216 19.71 -20.40 2.41
CA LYS A 216 20.62 -21.08 3.35
C LYS A 216 21.10 -22.44 2.82
N ILE A 217 20.23 -23.22 2.19
CA ILE A 217 20.62 -24.49 1.55
C ILE A 217 21.64 -24.25 0.42
N VAL A 218 21.43 -23.21 -0.40
CA VAL A 218 22.38 -22.86 -1.47
C VAL A 218 23.73 -22.46 -0.89
N GLN A 219 23.75 -21.69 0.20
CA GLN A 219 24.97 -21.30 0.89
C GLN A 219 25.69 -22.51 1.52
N ASP A 220 24.97 -23.37 2.24
CA ASP A 220 25.51 -24.57 2.89
C ASP A 220 26.07 -25.56 1.85
N ILE A 221 25.39 -25.72 0.70
CA ILE A 221 25.89 -26.52 -0.44
C ILE A 221 27.16 -25.89 -1.02
N GLY A 222 27.20 -24.56 -1.18
CA GLY A 222 28.39 -23.84 -1.64
C GLY A 222 29.59 -24.04 -0.71
N GLU A 223 29.38 -23.97 0.60
CA GLU A 223 30.42 -24.20 1.61
C GLU A 223 30.88 -25.67 1.66
N GLN A 224 29.97 -26.63 1.54
CA GLN A 224 30.31 -28.06 1.44
C GLN A 224 31.12 -28.36 0.18
N ILE A 225 30.78 -27.76 -0.97
CA ILE A 225 31.55 -27.89 -2.21
C ILE A 225 32.95 -27.30 -2.03
N LYS A 226 33.08 -26.17 -1.32
CA LYS A 226 34.38 -25.54 -1.03
C LYS A 226 35.24 -26.40 -0.11
N GLN A 227 34.67 -26.94 0.96
CA GLN A 227 35.36 -27.86 1.88
C GLN A 227 35.74 -29.19 1.22
N GLN A 228 34.91 -29.72 0.31
CA GLN A 228 35.27 -30.91 -0.47
C GLN A 228 36.37 -30.65 -1.49
N LYS A 229 36.48 -29.44 -2.04
CA LYS A 229 37.61 -29.04 -2.89
C LYS A 229 38.91 -28.93 -2.10
N ASP A 230 38.87 -28.38 -0.89
CA ASP A 230 40.07 -28.27 -0.03
C ASP A 230 40.54 -29.63 0.53
N GLY A 231 39.65 -30.62 0.63
CA GLY A 231 39.98 -31.95 1.18
C GLY A 231 40.32 -33.06 0.17
N ARG A 232 40.13 -32.86 -1.14
CA ARG A 232 40.31 -33.91 -2.16
C ARG A 232 41.29 -33.58 -3.29
N LEU A 233 42.04 -32.49 -3.16
CA LEU A 233 43.00 -32.03 -4.18
C LEU A 233 44.48 -32.31 -3.85
N GLU A 234 44.76 -33.30 -3.00
CA GLU A 234 46.14 -33.75 -2.77
C GLU A 234 46.49 -35.10 -3.40
N ILE A 235 45.55 -35.82 -4.02
CA ILE A 235 45.90 -37.11 -4.63
C ILE A 235 45.18 -37.29 -5.97
N LEU A 236 45.99 -37.43 -7.03
CA LEU A 236 45.63 -37.69 -8.43
C LEU A 236 45.11 -36.49 -9.23
N LEU A 237 46.03 -35.66 -9.71
CA LEU A 237 46.58 -35.77 -11.07
C LEU A 237 47.59 -34.63 -11.23
N GLY A 238 48.78 -34.95 -11.73
CA GLY A 238 49.80 -33.98 -12.14
C GLY A 238 49.36 -33.22 -13.39
N ILE A 239 48.27 -32.46 -13.25
CA ILE A 239 47.84 -31.44 -14.19
C ILE A 239 47.82 -30.16 -13.37
N ASP A 240 48.67 -29.24 -13.77
CA ASP A 240 48.80 -27.94 -13.14
C ASP A 240 47.47 -27.19 -13.33
N TYR A 241 46.70 -27.03 -12.25
CA TYR A 241 45.37 -26.40 -12.29
C TYR A 241 45.44 -24.90 -12.65
N CYS A 242 46.64 -24.32 -12.68
CA CYS A 242 46.87 -22.98 -13.21
C CYS A 242 46.59 -22.90 -14.73
N ASP A 243 46.87 -23.95 -15.50
CA ASP A 243 46.67 -23.93 -16.96
C ASP A 243 45.19 -24.10 -17.35
N ILE A 244 44.44 -24.90 -16.58
CA ILE A 244 42.99 -25.04 -16.79
C ILE A 244 42.27 -23.78 -16.30
N ALA A 245 42.73 -23.12 -15.24
CA ALA A 245 42.18 -21.83 -14.82
C ALA A 245 42.41 -20.75 -15.88
N ASP A 246 43.58 -20.71 -16.53
CA ASP A 246 43.90 -19.78 -17.60
C ASP A 246 43.14 -20.09 -18.91
N GLU A 247 42.83 -21.35 -19.19
CA GLU A 247 42.05 -21.74 -20.36
C GLU A 247 40.52 -21.57 -20.13
N TYR A 248 40.04 -21.74 -18.90
CA TYR A 248 38.68 -21.37 -18.50
C TYR A 248 38.49 -19.85 -18.48
N LEU A 249 39.50 -19.10 -18.03
CA LEU A 249 39.53 -17.63 -18.12
C LEU A 249 39.50 -17.16 -19.59
N LYS A 250 40.15 -17.88 -20.52
CA LYS A 250 40.10 -17.57 -21.97
C LYS A 250 38.74 -17.85 -22.64
N VAL A 251 37.94 -18.76 -22.10
CA VAL A 251 36.60 -19.09 -22.64
C VAL A 251 35.51 -18.25 -22.01
N VAL A 252 35.65 -17.87 -20.74
CA VAL A 252 34.76 -16.90 -20.07
C VAL A 252 35.08 -15.46 -20.49
N SER A 253 36.28 -15.20 -21.02
CA SER A 253 36.67 -13.94 -21.68
C SER A 253 36.32 -13.87 -23.18
N LYS A 254 35.32 -14.64 -23.63
CA LYS A 254 34.67 -14.51 -24.95
C LYS A 254 33.17 -14.41 -24.76
#